data_AF-A0A7X7FUP4-F1
#
_entry.id   AF-A0A7X7FUP4-F1
#
_cell.length_a   1.000
_cell.length_b   1.000
_cell.length_c   1.000
_cell.angle_alpha   90.00
_cell.angle_beta   90.00
_cell.angle_gamma   90.00
#
_symmetry.space_group_name_H-M   'P 1'
#
loop_
_entity.id
_entity.type
_entity.pdbx_description
1 polymer ?
#
loop_
_entity_poly.entity_id
_entity_poly.type
_entity_poly.pdbx_seq_one_letter_code
_entity_poly.pdbx_strand_id
1 'polypeptide(L)'
;MDKLWHFLAGMVISVVVGLCINPVMGFCAGGTAGVAKELYDLYYKKTYINIKDIQFTASGACLGLLITVLIKYLWHEQSAQ
;
A
#
# COMPACT_ATOMS: atom_id res chain seq x y z
N MET A 1 0.29 -13.46 12.85
CA MET A 1 0.24 -13.66 11.39
C MET A 1 -0.46 -12.48 10.72
N ASP A 2 -1.54 -11.95 11.29
CA ASP A 2 -2.39 -10.90 10.69
C ASP A 2 -1.62 -9.65 10.24
N LYS A 3 -0.75 -9.11 11.10
CA LYS A 3 0.05 -7.91 10.80
C LYS A 3 0.89 -8.02 9.52
N LEU A 4 1.39 -9.22 9.22
CA LEU A 4 2.16 -9.47 7.99
C LEU A 4 1.24 -9.36 6.75
N TRP A 5 0.01 -9.87 6.84
CA TRP A 5 -0.98 -9.71 5.77
C TRP A 5 -1.40 -8.26 5.57
N HIS A 6 -1.55 -7.48 6.65
CA HIS A 6 -1.83 -6.05 6.57
C HIS A 6 -0.69 -5.27 5.90
N PHE A 7 0.55 -5.62 6.22
CA PHE A 7 1.74 -5.09 5.56
C PHE A 7 1.80 -5.46 4.08
N LEU A 8 1.68 -6.75 3.76
CA LEU A 8 1.69 -7.24 2.38
C LEU A 8 0.55 -6.62 1.54
N ALA A 9 -0.65 -6.47 2.11
CA ALA A 9 -1.76 -5.83 1.42
C ALA A 9 -1.45 -4.38 1.05
N GLY A 10 -0.94 -3.59 2.00
CA GLY A 10 -0.54 -2.21 1.73
C GLY A 10 0.56 -2.11 0.68
N MET A 11 1.54 -3.01 0.73
CA MET A 11 2.62 -3.09 -0.25
C MET A 11 2.11 -3.44 -1.65
N VAL A 12 1.29 -4.48 -1.78
CA VAL A 12 0.76 -4.94 -3.07
C VAL A 12 -0.13 -3.87 -3.70
N ILE A 13 -1.04 -3.26 -2.93
CA ILE A 13 -1.90 -2.18 -3.43
C ILE A 13 -1.04 -1.01 -3.93
N SER A 14 -0.04 -0.61 -3.13
CA SER A 14 0.88 0.48 -3.50
C SER A 14 1.66 0.19 -4.77
N VAL A 15 2.19 -1.04 -4.92
CA VAL A 15 2.94 -1.45 -6.13
C VAL A 15 2.03 -1.51 -7.37
N VAL A 16 0.88 -2.19 -7.28
CA VAL A 16 -0.01 -2.36 -8.44
C VAL A 16 -0.52 -1.02 -8.94
N VAL A 17 -1.08 -0.19 -8.05
CA VAL A 17 -1.60 1.13 -8.42
C VAL A 17 -0.46 2.07 -8.81
N GLY A 18 0.68 1.97 -8.13
CA GLY A 18 1.87 2.79 -8.38
C GLY A 18 2.48 2.57 -9.77
N LEU A 19 2.52 1.30 -10.21
CA LEU A 19 2.98 0.94 -11.54
C LEU A 19 1.98 1.39 -12.62
N CYS A 20 0.69 1.12 -12.44
CA CYS A 20 -0.35 1.45 -13.43
C CYS A 20 -0.59 2.95 -13.62
N ILE A 21 -0.53 3.75 -12.55
CA ILE A 21 -0.84 5.19 -12.60
C ILE A 21 0.43 5.99 -12.34
N ASN A 22 0.80 6.19 -11.08
CA ASN A 22 2.05 6.81 -10.68
C ASN A 22 2.39 6.42 -9.22
N PRO A 23 3.67 6.48 -8.80
CA PRO A 23 4.08 5.99 -7.49
C PRO A 23 3.33 6.66 -6.33
N VAL A 24 3.05 7.95 -6.42
CA VAL A 24 2.34 8.72 -5.38
C VAL A 24 0.89 8.24 -5.21
N MET A 25 0.17 8.03 -6.31
CA MET A 25 -1.19 7.49 -6.29
C MET A 25 -1.22 6.06 -5.72
N GLY A 26 -0.18 5.27 -5.98
CA GLY A 26 0.00 3.96 -5.36
C GLY A 26 0.10 4.05 -3.84
N PHE A 27 0.98 4.92 -3.33
CA PHE A 27 1.13 5.15 -1.90
C PHE A 27 -0.18 5.61 -1.24
N CYS A 28 -0.86 6.59 -1.84
CA CYS A 28 -2.15 7.07 -1.36
C CYS A 28 -3.22 5.96 -1.36
N ALA A 29 -3.28 5.13 -2.41
CA ALA A 29 -4.21 4.00 -2.48
C ALA A 29 -3.94 2.95 -1.39
N GLY A 30 -2.67 2.61 -1.13
CA GLY A 30 -2.29 1.69 -0.05
C GLY A 30 -2.66 2.22 1.33
N GLY A 31 -2.41 3.51 1.60
CA GLY A 31 -2.76 4.16 2.86
C GLY A 31 -4.27 4.26 3.08
N THR A 32 -5.01 4.73 2.08
CA THR A 32 -6.48 4.83 2.13
C THR A 32 -7.16 3.46 2.27
N ALA A 33 -6.61 2.41 1.64
CA ALA A 33 -7.11 1.05 1.81
C ALA A 33 -7.00 0.55 3.26
N GLY A 34 -5.91 0.88 3.96
CA GLY A 34 -5.75 0.56 5.39
C GLY A 34 -6.81 1.22 6.25
N VAL A 35 -7.06 2.52 6.05
CA VAL A 35 -8.10 3.27 6.78
C VAL A 35 -9.50 2.75 6.42
N ALA A 36 -9.77 2.52 5.13
CA ALA A 36 -11.07 2.04 4.65
C ALA A 36 -11.41 0.66 5.20
N LYS A 37 -10.42 -0.25 5.33
CA LYS A 37 -10.61 -1.57 5.93
C LYS A 37 -11.03 -1.47 7.40
N GLU A 38 -10.36 -0.64 8.19
CA GLU A 38 -10.71 -0.47 9.61
C GLU A 38 -12.08 0.21 9.80
N LEU A 39 -12.41 1.19 8.95
CA LEU A 39 -13.75 1.78 8.93
C LEU A 39 -14.81 0.72 8.59
N TYR A 40 -14.54 -0.13 7.59
CA TYR A 40 -15.44 -1.23 7.25
C TYR A 40 -15.64 -2.20 8.43
N ASP A 41 -14.57 -2.58 9.12
CA ASP A 41 -14.66 -3.47 10.28
C ASP A 41 -15.41 -2.82 11.46
N LEU A 42 -15.27 -1.51 11.67
CA LEU A 42 -16.04 -0.76 12.66
C LEU A 42 -17.54 -0.76 12.34
N TYR A 43 -17.93 -0.42 11.10
CA TYR A 43 -19.35 -0.28 10.73
C TYR A 43 -20.05 -1.62 10.54
N TYR A 44 -19.40 -2.59 9.89
CA TYR A 44 -20.04 -3.84 9.47
C TYR A 44 -19.80 -5.00 10.45
N LYS A 45 -18.62 -5.10 11.05
CA LYS A 45 -18.32 -6.14 12.04
C LYS A 45 -18.56 -5.68 13.49
N LYS A 46 -18.85 -4.39 13.71
CA LYS A 46 -19.03 -3.78 15.04
C LYS A 46 -17.83 -4.04 15.96
N THR A 47 -16.64 -4.09 15.37
CA THR A 47 -15.34 -4.30 16.06
C THR A 47 -14.66 -2.96 16.32
N TYR A 48 -13.62 -2.95 17.15
CA TYR A 48 -12.82 -1.76 17.44
C TYR A 48 -11.80 -1.46 16.31
N ILE A 49 -11.46 -0.18 16.13
CA ILE A 49 -10.39 0.23 15.22
C ILE A 49 -9.04 -0.22 15.79
N ASN A 50 -8.29 -0.99 15.01
CA ASN A 50 -6.94 -1.40 15.33
C ASN A 50 -5.91 -0.51 14.61
N ILE A 51 -5.43 0.51 15.32
CA ILE A 51 -4.44 1.47 14.79
C ILE A 51 -3.15 0.75 14.31
N LYS A 52 -2.79 -0.38 14.93
CA LYS A 52 -1.59 -1.13 14.52
C LYS A 52 -1.76 -1.67 13.10
N ASP A 53 -2.97 -2.09 12.73
CA ASP A 53 -3.24 -2.67 11.42
C ASP A 53 -3.14 -1.58 10.32
N ILE A 54 -3.59 -0.36 10.63
CA ILE A 54 -3.37 0.82 9.78
C ILE A 54 -1.87 1.10 9.62
N GLN A 55 -1.10 1.09 10.70
CA GLN A 55 0.35 1.34 10.67
C GLN A 55 1.11 0.27 9.87
N PHE A 56 0.74 -1.00 10.00
CA PHE A 56 1.33 -2.08 9.21
C PHE A 56 0.98 -1.93 7.72
N THR A 57 -0.26 -1.57 7.39
CA THR A 57 -0.63 -1.29 5.99
C THR A 57 0.08 -0.06 5.43
N ALA A 58 0.22 1.01 6.21
CA ALA A 58 0.93 2.22 5.79
C ALA A 58 2.43 1.96 5.59
N SER A 59 3.08 1.21 6.48
CA SER A 59 4.49 0.82 6.31
C SER A 59 4.71 -0.08 5.11
N GLY A 60 3.77 -1.00 4.83
CA GLY A 60 3.75 -1.78 3.59
C GLY A 60 3.64 -0.89 2.36
N ALA A 61 2.74 0.10 2.38
CA ALA A 61 2.57 1.05 1.28
C ALA A 61 3.83 1.90 1.03
N CYS A 62 4.56 2.30 2.09
CA CYS A 62 5.86 2.96 1.98
C CYS A 62 6.89 2.08 1.26
N LEU A 63 7.00 0.80 1.62
CA LEU A 63 7.90 -0.12 0.94
C LEU A 63 7.48 -0.32 -0.53
N GLY A 64 6.18 -0.44 -0.79
CA GLY A 64 5.63 -0.54 -2.13
C GLY A 64 5.92 0.70 -3.01
N LEU A 65 5.92 1.90 -2.42
CA LEU A 65 6.32 3.13 -3.10
C LEU A 65 7.79 3.06 -3.54
N LEU A 66 8.69 2.66 -2.63
CA LEU A 66 10.11 2.51 -2.94
C LEU A 66 10.34 1.50 -4.07
N ILE A 67 9.69 0.34 -3.99
CA ILE A 67 9.76 -0.69 -5.04
C ILE A 67 9.29 -0.13 -6.38
N THR A 68 8.15 0.57 -6.40
CA THR A 68 7.59 1.16 -7.62
C THR A 68 8.53 2.19 -8.24
N VAL A 69 9.11 3.07 -7.43
CA VAL A 69 10.06 4.09 -7.90
C VAL A 69 11.30 3.42 -8.49
N LEU A 70 11.85 2.41 -7.82
CA LEU A 70 13.01 1.65 -8.33
C LEU A 70 12.70 0.96 -9.66
N ILE A 71 11.55 0.29 -9.78
CA ILE A 71 11.15 -0.37 -11.04
C ILE A 71 11.03 0.66 -12.17
N LYS A 72 10.34 1.79 -11.93
CA LYS A 72 10.18 2.82 -12.96
C LYS A 72 11.51 3.48 -13.34
N TYR A 73 12.41 3.67 -12.38
CA TYR A 73 13.74 4.19 -12.63
C TYR A 73 14.56 3.23 -13.52
N LEU A 74 14.62 1.94 -13.16
CA LEU A 74 15.34 0.92 -13.93
C LEU A 74 14.77 0.76 -15.34
N TRP A 75 13.44 0.81 -15.48
CA TRP A 75 12.77 0.74 -16.78
C TRP A 75 13.12 1.94 -17.68
N HIS A 76 13.16 3.14 -17.10
CA HIS A 76 13.52 4.35 -17.82
C HIS A 76 14.98 4.30 -18.31
N GLU A 77 15.90 3.77 -17.48
CA GLU A 77 17.32 3.61 -17.84
C GLU A 77 17.50 2.63 -19.02
N GLN A 78 16.75 1.51 -19.04
CA GLN A 78 16.77 0.57 -20.16
C GLN A 78 16.19 1.13 -21.47
N SER A 79 15.23 2.06 -21.39
CA SER A 79 14.59 2.65 -22.58
C SER A 79 15.45 3.74 -23.23
N ALA A 80 16.49 4.20 -22.54
CA ALA A 80 17.40 5.25 -22.99
C ALA A 80 18.72 4.72 -23.61
N GLN A 81 18.92 3.39 -23.56
CA GLN A 81 20.03 2.67 -24.21
C GLN A 81 19.59 2.08 -25.55
#